data_AF-A0A7C3QJV7-F1
#
_entry.id   AF-A0A7C3QJV7-F1
#
_cell.length_a   1.000
_cell.length_b   1.000
_cell.length_c   1.000
_cell.angle_alpha   90.00
_cell.angle_beta   90.00
_cell.angle_gamma   90.00
#
_symmetry.space_group_name_H-M   'P 1'
#
loop_
_entity.id
_entity.type
_entity.pdbx_description
1 polymer ?
#
loop_
_entity_poly.entity_id
_entity_poly.type
_entity_poly.pdbx_seq_one_letter_code
_entity_poly.pdbx_strand_id
1 'polypeptide(L)'
;MSDLTLSEAATRFAESLKDASRQSAIAELNRFIRWYGNDRPLSQMRGHDVSLYADVLGPATPDTTRRADYIRSFLQFLKKQGLLE
;
A
#
# COMPACT_ATOMS: atom_id res chain seq x y z
N MET A 1 17.01 3.39 15.02
CA MET A 1 15.56 3.19 14.88
C MET A 1 15.30 3.18 13.39
N SER A 2 15.05 2.01 12.80
CA SER A 2 14.83 1.88 11.36
C SER A 2 13.45 2.43 11.03
N ASP A 3 13.39 3.71 10.71
CA ASP A 3 12.23 4.40 10.17
C ASP A 3 11.95 3.82 8.77
N LEU A 4 11.25 2.68 8.75
CA LEU A 4 10.98 1.99 7.50
C LEU A 4 10.03 2.87 6.69
N THR A 5 10.46 3.26 5.50
CA THR A 5 9.64 4.09 4.62
C THR A 5 8.58 3.23 3.92
N LEU A 6 7.55 3.89 3.42
CA LEU A 6 6.51 3.29 2.60
C LEU A 6 7.08 2.53 1.39
N SER A 7 8.11 3.10 0.76
CA SER A 7 8.81 2.49 -0.38
C SER A 7 9.58 1.23 -0.01
N GLU A 8 10.29 1.23 1.12
CA GLU A 8 11.00 0.04 1.61
C GLU A 8 10.01 -1.10 1.94
N ALA A 9 8.90 -0.78 2.59
CA ALA A 9 7.88 -1.79 2.88
C ALA A 9 7.18 -2.32 1.62
N ALA A 10 6.94 -1.47 0.62
CA ALA A 10 6.35 -1.89 -0.65
C ALA A 10 7.26 -2.86 -1.41
N THR A 11 8.58 -2.65 -1.37
CA THR A 11 9.56 -3.60 -1.91
C THR A 11 9.43 -4.96 -1.23
N ARG A 12 9.44 -5.00 0.11
CA ARG A 12 9.29 -6.26 0.88
C ARG A 12 7.98 -6.98 0.59
N PHE A 13 6.88 -6.24 0.47
CA PHE A 13 5.59 -6.83 0.12
C PHE A 13 5.60 -7.40 -1.31
N ALA A 14 6.22 -6.70 -2.26
CA ALA A 14 6.35 -7.16 -3.63
C ALA A 14 7.21 -8.42 -3.75
N GLU A 15 8.20 -8.61 -2.90
CA GLU A 15 8.97 -9.86 -2.79
C GLU A 15 8.14 -11.02 -2.21
N SER A 16 7.13 -10.71 -1.40
CA SER A 16 6.19 -11.72 -0.88
C SER A 16 5.10 -12.13 -1.88
N LEU A 17 4.95 -11.45 -3.02
CA LEU A 17 3.93 -11.74 -4.03
C LEU A 17 4.43 -12.68 -5.14
N LYS A 18 3.51 -13.44 -5.73
CA LYS A 18 3.77 -14.24 -6.94
C LYS A 18 3.82 -13.35 -8.19
N ASP A 19 4.66 -13.69 -9.17
CA ASP A 19 4.94 -12.89 -10.38
C ASP A 19 3.70 -12.32 -11.07
N ALA A 20 2.65 -13.12 -11.27
CA ALA A 20 1.46 -12.73 -12.03
C ALA A 20 0.69 -11.52 -11.44
N SER A 21 0.76 -11.29 -10.12
CA SER A 21 0.13 -10.13 -9.46
C SER A 21 1.14 -9.09 -8.97
N ARG A 22 2.43 -9.42 -9.01
CA ARG A 22 3.51 -8.58 -8.50
C ARG A 22 3.58 -7.24 -9.24
N GLN A 23 3.56 -7.25 -10.58
CA GLN A 23 3.63 -6.00 -11.35
C GLN A 23 2.43 -5.08 -11.09
N SER A 24 1.21 -5.62 -11.09
CA SER A 24 -0.01 -4.86 -10.84
C SER A 24 -0.03 -4.28 -9.43
N ALA A 25 0.41 -5.07 -8.44
CA ALA A 25 0.53 -4.61 -7.07
C ALA A 25 1.59 -3.50 -6.93
N ILE A 26 2.79 -3.66 -7.50
CA ILE A 26 3.85 -2.63 -7.47
C ILE A 26 3.37 -1.34 -8.11
N ALA A 27 2.69 -1.41 -9.25
CA ALA A 27 2.17 -0.24 -9.95
C ALA A 27 1.17 0.54 -9.07
N GLU A 28 0.28 -0.18 -8.40
CA GLU A 28 -0.73 0.43 -7.52
C GLU A 28 -0.11 0.97 -6.22
N LEU A 29 0.85 0.24 -5.63
CA LEU A 29 1.58 0.70 -4.46
C LEU A 29 2.39 1.96 -4.76
N ASN A 30 3.04 2.05 -5.91
CA ASN A 30 3.75 3.27 -6.31
C ASN A 30 2.81 4.48 -6.45
N ARG A 31 1.58 4.29 -6.91
CA ARG A 31 0.57 5.36 -6.92
C ARG A 31 0.19 5.77 -5.51
N PHE A 32 -0.08 4.80 -4.64
CA PHE A 32 -0.40 5.06 -3.24
C PHE A 32 0.72 5.82 -2.53
N ILE A 33 1.98 5.40 -2.69
CA ILE A 33 3.16 6.05 -2.11
C ILE A 33 3.29 7.48 -2.63
N ARG A 34 3.11 7.69 -3.94
CA ARG A 34 3.20 9.02 -4.55
C ARG A 34 2.08 9.95 -4.09
N TRP A 35 0.89 9.42 -3.85
CA TRP A 35 -0.25 10.18 -3.34
C TRP A 35 -0.10 10.52 -1.85
N TYR A 36 0.27 9.54 -1.02
CA TYR A 36 0.40 9.72 0.42
C TYR A 36 1.63 10.55 0.80
N GLY A 37 2.72 10.41 0.03
CA GLY A 37 3.99 11.09 0.24
C GLY A 37 5.11 10.11 0.56
N ASN A 38 6.09 10.02 -0.33
CA ASN A 38 7.19 9.05 -0.28
C ASN A 38 8.07 9.17 0.97
N ASP A 39 8.20 10.38 1.52
CA ASP A 39 9.08 10.68 2.66
C ASP A 39 8.39 10.55 4.02
N ARG A 40 7.09 10.21 4.03
CA ARG A 40 6.35 10.11 5.29
C ARG A 40 6.65 8.78 5.99
N PRO A 41 6.92 8.81 7.31
CA PRO A 41 7.13 7.61 8.09
C PRO A 41 5.86 6.74 8.11
N LEU A 42 6.02 5.41 8.02
CA LEU A 42 4.90 4.46 8.10
C LEU A 42 4.09 4.63 9.39
N SER A 43 4.73 4.99 10.49
CA SER A 43 4.09 5.22 11.80
C SER A 43 3.10 6.38 11.82
N GLN A 44 3.16 7.30 10.84
CA GLN A 44 2.17 8.38 10.74
C GLN A 44 0.92 7.96 9.97
N MET A 45 0.96 6.83 9.26
CA MET A 45 -0.15 6.38 8.43
C MET A 45 -1.29 5.85 9.29
N ARG A 46 -2.49 6.41 9.12
CA ARG A 46 -3.69 6.01 9.85
C ARG A 46 -4.64 5.26 8.92
N GLY A 47 -5.56 4.51 9.51
CA GLY A 47 -6.65 3.88 8.75
C GLY A 47 -7.50 4.89 7.94
N HIS A 48 -7.57 6.14 8.39
CA HIS A 48 -8.26 7.21 7.68
C HIS A 48 -7.60 7.57 6.33
N ASP A 49 -6.26 7.57 6.25
CA ASP A 49 -5.53 7.86 5.00
C ASP A 49 -5.83 6.82 3.92
N VAL A 50 -6.06 5.57 4.34
CA VAL A 50 -6.47 4.47 3.45
C VAL A 50 -7.88 4.70 2.91
N SER A 51 -8.80 5.16 3.77
CA SER A 51 -10.16 5.52 3.34
C SER A 51 -10.16 6.70 2.36
N LEU A 52 -9.29 7.69 2.57
CA LEU A 52 -9.10 8.79 1.63
C LEU A 52 -8.58 8.30 0.27
N TYR A 53 -7.66 7.33 0.24
CA TYR A 53 -7.19 6.77 -1.02
C TYR A 53 -8.28 5.99 -1.78
N ALA A 54 -9.24 5.40 -1.08
CA ALA A 54 -10.39 4.75 -1.73
C ALA A 54 -11.26 5.75 -2.52
N ASP A 55 -11.31 7.01 -2.09
CA ASP A 55 -11.98 8.08 -2.82
C ASP A 55 -11.22 8.45 -4.11
N VAL A 56 -9.88 8.47 -4.04
CA VAL A 56 -8.96 8.72 -5.18
C VAL A 56 -9.08 7.63 -6.25
N LEU A 57 -9.31 6.39 -5.84
CA LEU A 57 -9.51 5.25 -6.73
C LEU A 57 -10.78 5.41 -7.61
N GLY A 58 -11.74 6.23 -7.20
CA GLY A 58 -12.96 6.50 -7.94
C GLY A 58 -13.98 5.35 -7.90
N PRO A 59 -14.89 5.26 -8.88
CA PRO A 59 -16.01 4.33 -8.82
C PRO A 59 -15.55 2.87 -8.77
N ALA A 60 -16.31 2.05 -8.03
CA ALA A 60 -16.05 0.63 -7.86
C ALA A 60 -16.25 -0.14 -9.17
N THR A 61 -15.17 -0.27 -9.94
CA THR A 61 -15.07 -1.15 -11.11
C THR A 61 -14.30 -2.42 -10.74
N PRO A 62 -14.36 -3.50 -11.54
CA PRO A 62 -13.57 -4.72 -11.29
C PRO A 62 -12.06 -4.44 -11.15
N ASP A 63 -11.56 -3.46 -11.90
CA ASP A 63 -10.17 -3.02 -11.84
C ASP A 63 -9.87 -2.23 -10.57
N THR A 64 -10.74 -1.28 -10.21
CA THR A 64 -10.64 -0.50 -8.97
C THR A 64 -10.68 -1.39 -7.72
N THR A 65 -11.56 -2.40 -7.72
CA THR A 65 -11.67 -3.36 -6.62
C THR A 65 -10.40 -4.19 -6.46
N ARG A 66 -9.77 -4.64 -7.57
CA ARG A 66 -8.48 -5.34 -7.52
C ARG A 66 -7.37 -4.45 -6.98
N ARG A 67 -7.32 -3.18 -7.40
CA ARG A 67 -6.36 -2.19 -6.90
C ARG A 67 -6.52 -1.96 -5.39
N ALA A 68 -7.75 -1.76 -4.94
CA ALA A 68 -8.06 -1.64 -3.51
C ALA A 68 -7.64 -2.88 -2.72
N ASP A 69 -7.77 -4.08 -3.30
CA ASP A 69 -7.34 -5.33 -2.67
C ASP A 69 -5.80 -5.41 -2.51
N TYR A 70 -5.03 -4.94 -3.49
CA TYR A 70 -3.56 -4.83 -3.35
C TYR A 70 -3.16 -3.91 -2.20
N ILE A 71 -3.79 -2.74 -2.08
CA ILE A 71 -3.54 -1.81 -0.97
C ILE A 71 -3.96 -2.44 0.37
N ARG A 72 -5.13 -3.07 0.43
CA ARG A 72 -5.59 -3.77 1.65
C ARG A 72 -4.63 -4.88 2.07
N SER A 73 -4.15 -5.69 1.13
CA SER A 73 -3.20 -6.77 1.39
C SER A 73 -1.86 -6.24 1.89
N PHE A 74 -1.39 -5.12 1.31
CA PHE A 74 -0.18 -4.43 1.77
C PHE A 74 -0.32 -3.90 3.21
N LEU A 75 -1.45 -3.27 3.55
CA LEU A 75 -1.69 -2.78 4.91
C LEU A 75 -1.75 -3.90 5.95
N GLN A 76 -2.37 -5.03 5.60
CA GLN A 76 -2.36 -6.21 6.46
C GLN A 76 -0.94 -6.75 6.64
N PHE A 77 -0.12 -6.75 5.59
CA PHE A 77 1.29 -7.12 5.69
C PHE A 77 2.06 -6.20 6.65
N LEU A 78 1.85 -4.88 6.55
CA LEU A 78 2.44 -3.90 7.47
C LEU A 78 2.03 -4.15 8.94
N LYS A 79 0.73 -4.39 9.20
CA LYS A 79 0.24 -4.72 10.55
C LYS A 79 0.88 -6.00 11.08
N LYS A 80 0.99 -7.05 10.24
CA LYS A 80 1.64 -8.32 10.63
C LYS A 80 3.12 -8.16 10.95
N GLN A 81 3.80 -7.21 10.30
CA GLN A 81 5.20 -6.88 10.57
C GLN A 81 5.38 -5.95 11.79
N GLY A 82 4.29 -5.49 12.42
CA GLY A 82 4.34 -4.52 13.52
C GLY A 82 4.77 -3.12 13.09
N LEU A 83 4.62 -2.79 11.79
CA LEU A 83 5.00 -1.50 11.21
C LEU A 83 3.85 -0.49 11.22
N LEU A 84 2.62 -0.99 11.40
CA LEU A 84 1.38 -0.22 11.42
C LEU A 84 0.53 -0.72 12.59
N GLU A 85 0.07 0.18 13.45
CA GLU A 85 -0.83 -0.13 14.56
C GLU A 85 -2.32 -0.06 14.14
#